data_AF-A0A522USE0-F1
#
_entry.id   AF-A0A522USE0-F1
#
_cell.length_a   1.000
_cell.length_b   1.000
_cell.length_c   1.000
_cell.angle_alpha   90.00
_cell.angle_beta   90.00
_cell.angle_gamma   90.00
#
_symmetry.space_group_name_H-M   'P 1'
#
loop_
_entity.id
_entity.type
_entity.pdbx_description
1 polymer ?
#
loop_
_entity_poly.entity_id
_entity_poly.type
_entity_poly.pdbx_seq_one_letter_code
_entity_poly.pdbx_strand_id
1 'polypeptide(L)'
;MPEDILTTVMAFIYTIGHWLGEKIVELIQSISGIAIPVTIVDAIGLLVILTIFLAIAEVAKKAIWVIVAVGWVLIVLRIAILIIG
;
A
#
# COMPACT_ATOMS: atom_id res chain seq x y z
N MET A 1 3.35 26.26 7.36
CA MET A 1 4.72 25.82 7.07
C MET A 1 4.65 24.36 6.64
N PRO A 2 5.00 24.02 5.39
CA PRO A 2 4.87 22.65 4.86
C PRO A 2 5.77 21.62 5.59
N GLU A 3 6.82 22.11 6.27
CA GLU A 3 7.73 21.32 7.11
C GLU A 3 6.99 20.58 8.26
N ASP A 4 5.99 21.22 8.88
CA ASP A 4 5.22 20.61 9.99
C ASP A 4 4.39 19.42 9.53
N ILE A 5 3.80 19.51 8.33
CA ILE A 5 2.93 18.45 7.79
C ILE A 5 3.77 17.23 7.42
N LEU A 6 4.89 17.43 6.72
CA LEU A 6 5.79 16.33 6.37
C LEU A 6 6.34 15.65 7.62
N THR A 7 6.77 16.41 8.63
CA THR A 7 7.26 15.89 9.90
C THR A 7 6.18 15.07 10.62
N THR A 8 4.94 15.58 10.66
CA THR A 8 3.80 14.89 11.28
C THR A 8 3.48 13.58 10.57
N VAL A 9 3.49 13.57 9.24
CA VAL A 9 3.23 12.36 8.44
C VAL A 9 4.35 11.34 8.62
N MET A 10 5.61 11.78 8.62
CA MET A 10 6.76 10.89 8.86
C MET A 10 6.73 10.29 10.26
N ALA A 11 6.41 11.09 11.28
CA ALA A 11 6.26 10.61 12.65
C ALA A 11 5.12 9.59 12.77
N PHE A 12 3.99 9.82 12.07
CA PHE A 12 2.88 8.87 12.02
C PHE A 12 3.30 7.54 11.37
N ILE A 13 3.95 7.59 10.20
CA ILE A 13 4.44 6.38 9.50
C ILE A 13 5.43 5.61 10.38
N TYR A 14 6.36 6.32 11.02
CA TYR A 14 7.31 5.70 11.94
C TYR A 14 6.62 5.04 13.13
N THR A 15 5.65 5.74 13.75
CA THR A 15 4.92 5.22 14.92
C THR A 15 4.15 3.94 14.58
N ILE A 16 3.43 3.93 13.45
CA ILE A 16 2.72 2.73 12.99
C ILE A 16 3.70 1.64 12.59
N GLY A 17 4.80 2.00 11.93
CA GLY A 17 5.84 1.07 11.51
C GLY A 17 6.44 0.35 12.69
N HIS A 18 6.91 1.09 13.69
CA HIS A 18 7.46 0.53 14.91
C HIS A 18 6.46 -0.39 15.61
N TRP A 19 5.21 0.06 15.79
CA TRP A 19 4.17 -0.74 16.42
C TRP A 19 3.84 -2.03 15.67
N LEU A 20 3.74 -1.98 14.34
CA LEU A 20 3.57 -3.18 13.50
C LEU A 20 4.77 -4.11 13.60
N GLY A 21 5.98 -3.54 13.58
CA GLY A 21 7.23 -4.28 13.73
C GLY A 21 7.28 -5.03 15.05
N GLU A 22 6.91 -4.38 16.16
CA GLU A 22 6.88 -5.01 17.48
C GLU A 22 5.92 -6.18 17.50
N LYS A 23 4.69 -6.01 16.99
CA LYS A 23 3.69 -7.09 16.97
C LYS A 23 4.13 -8.29 16.14
N ILE A 24 4.76 -8.05 15.00
CA ILE A 24 5.30 -9.12 14.15
C ILE A 24 6.45 -9.83 14.87
N VAL A 25 7.37 -9.06 15.46
CA VAL A 25 8.51 -9.63 16.19
C VAL A 25 8.04 -10.43 17.40
N GLU A 26 7.14 -9.91 18.22
CA GLU A 26 6.50 -10.63 19.34
C GLU A 26 5.89 -11.95 18.88
N LEU A 27 5.17 -11.94 17.76
CA LEU A 27 4.57 -13.14 17.17
C LEU A 27 5.63 -14.16 16.76
N ILE A 28 6.69 -13.72 16.06
CA ILE A 28 7.77 -14.61 15.62
C ILE A 28 8.53 -15.16 16.84
N GLN A 29 8.81 -14.35 17.85
CA GLN A 29 9.45 -14.80 19.09
C GLN A 29 8.59 -15.82 19.82
N SER A 30 7.27 -15.60 19.88
CA SER A 30 6.31 -16.54 20.48
C SER A 30 6.29 -17.90 19.78
N ILE A 31 6.39 -17.92 18.45
CA ILE A 31 6.36 -19.15 17.64
C ILE A 31 7.72 -19.86 17.63
N SER A 32 8.82 -19.10 17.48
CA SER A 32 10.16 -19.65 17.28
C SER A 32 10.95 -19.90 18.57
N GLY A 33 10.58 -19.23 19.67
CA GLY A 33 11.35 -19.24 20.92
C GLY A 33 12.71 -18.52 20.83
N ILE A 34 13.01 -17.87 19.72
CA ILE A 34 14.28 -17.16 19.49
C ILE A 34 14.11 -15.70 19.88
N ALA A 35 15.03 -15.16 20.69
CA ALA A 35 15.08 -13.73 20.98
C ALA A 35 15.55 -12.96 19.75
N ILE A 36 14.68 -12.09 19.20
CA ILE A 36 14.99 -11.25 18.05
C ILE A 36 15.47 -9.88 18.56
N PRO A 37 16.59 -9.34 18.03
CA PRO A 37 17.07 -8.02 18.39
C PRO A 37 16.04 -6.92 18.10
N VAL A 38 15.85 -6.01 19.08
CA VAL A 38 14.94 -4.85 18.95
C VAL A 38 15.36 -3.93 17.79
N THR A 39 16.64 -3.90 17.43
CA THR A 39 17.16 -3.11 16.31
C THR A 39 16.57 -3.50 14.95
N ILE A 40 15.96 -4.69 14.82
CA ILE A 40 15.36 -5.17 13.57
C ILE A 40 13.85 -4.86 13.52
N VAL A 41 13.24 -4.49 14.65
CA VAL A 41 11.80 -4.18 14.77
C VAL A 41 11.37 -3.12 13.77
N ASP A 42 12.10 -2.01 13.70
CA ASP A 42 11.79 -0.91 12.78
C ASP A 42 11.88 -1.35 11.32
N ALA A 43 12.91 -2.11 10.98
CA ALA A 43 13.10 -2.63 9.63
C ALA A 43 11.96 -3.56 9.21
N ILE A 44 11.53 -4.46 10.10
CA ILE A 44 10.39 -5.36 9.87
C ILE A 44 9.10 -4.55 9.72
N GLY A 45 8.87 -3.59 10.62
CA GLY A 45 7.69 -2.73 10.62
C GLY A 45 7.53 -1.95 9.33
N LEU A 46 8.61 -1.35 8.84
CA LEU A 46 8.63 -0.57 7.60
C LEU A 46 8.45 -1.47 6.37
N LEU A 47 9.03 -2.68 6.37
CA LEU A 47 8.79 -3.69 5.33
C LEU A 47 7.31 -4.11 5.26
N VAL A 48 6.65 -4.27 6.41
CA VAL A 48 5.22 -4.60 6.46
C VAL A 48 4.39 -3.47 5.87
N ILE A 49 4.67 -2.20 6.23
CA ILE A 49 3.99 -1.04 5.64
C ILE A 49 4.16 -1.02 4.12
N LEU A 50 5.40 -1.20 3.63
CA LEU A 50 5.67 -1.24 2.20
C LEU A 50 4.92 -2.38 1.50
N THR A 51 4.83 -3.54 2.14
CA THR A 51 4.10 -4.69 1.60
C THR A 51 2.61 -4.40 1.49
N ILE A 52 2.00 -3.78 2.51
CA ILE A 52 0.59 -3.35 2.48
C ILE A 52 0.38 -2.33 1.35
N PHE A 53 1.28 -1.35 1.23
CA PHE A 53 1.19 -0.33 0.19
C PHE A 53 1.27 -0.94 -1.22
N LEU A 54 2.21 -1.87 -1.43
CA LEU A 54 2.35 -2.59 -2.69
C LEU A 54 1.11 -3.42 -3.01
N ALA A 55 0.53 -4.11 -2.03
CA ALA A 55 -0.70 -4.88 -2.21
C ALA A 55 -1.86 -3.97 -2.67
N ILE A 56 -2.02 -2.80 -2.05
CA ILE A 56 -3.03 -1.80 -2.47
C ILE A 56 -2.75 -1.32 -3.89
N ALA A 57 -1.48 -0.98 -4.19
CA ALA A 57 -1.08 -0.51 -5.51
C ALA A 57 -1.33 -1.56 -6.61
N GLU A 58 -1.14 -2.85 -6.31
CA GLU A 58 -1.39 -3.94 -7.24
C GLU A 58 -2.89 -4.10 -7.54
N VAL A 59 -3.75 -3.98 -6.52
CA VAL A 59 -5.21 -3.98 -6.70
C VAL A 59 -5.65 -2.76 -7.52
N ALA A 60 -5.12 -1.58 -7.22
CA ALA A 60 -5.38 -0.37 -7.97
C ALA A 60 -4.97 -0.51 -9.45
N LYS A 61 -3.82 -1.14 -9.71
CA LYS A 61 -3.35 -1.43 -11.08
C LYS A 61 -4.39 -2.26 -11.85
N LYS A 62 -4.95 -3.30 -11.26
CA LYS A 62 -6.01 -4.11 -11.90
C LYS A 62 -7.27 -3.29 -12.19
N ALA A 63 -7.69 -2.43 -11.26
CA ALA A 63 -8.86 -1.57 -11.44
C ALA A 63 -8.70 -0.57 -12.60
N ILE A 64 -7.50 0.01 -12.77
CA ILE A 64 -7.20 0.93 -13.87
C ILE A 64 -7.45 0.28 -15.23
N TRP A 65 -7.00 -0.96 -15.42
CA TRP A 65 -7.20 -1.67 -16.69
C TRP A 65 -8.67 -1.92 -17.00
N VAL A 66 -9.49 -2.22 -16.00
CA VAL A 66 -10.95 -2.37 -16.17
C VAL A 66 -11.57 -1.04 -16.63
N ILE A 67 -11.23 0.07 -15.95
CA ILE A 67 -11.76 1.39 -16.28
C ILE A 67 -11.35 1.78 -17.71
N VAL A 68 -10.09 1.54 -18.08
CA VAL A 68 -9.58 1.82 -19.43
C VAL A 68 -10.33 0.98 -20.48
N ALA A 69 -10.50 -0.33 -20.25
CA ALA A 69 -11.23 -1.20 -21.17
C ALA A 69 -12.68 -0.74 -21.37
N VAL A 70 -13.39 -0.41 -20.28
CA VAL A 70 -14.76 0.12 -20.35
C VAL A 70 -14.80 1.45 -21.10
N GLY A 71 -13.85 2.35 -20.83
CA GLY A 71 -13.73 3.63 -21.51
C GLY A 71 -13.58 3.47 -23.02
N TRP A 72 -12.72 2.56 -23.47
CA TRP A 72 -12.55 2.26 -24.90
C TRP A 72 -13.82 1.70 -25.54
N VAL A 73 -14.49 0.76 -24.88
CA VAL A 73 -15.75 0.19 -25.38
C VAL A 73 -16.81 1.27 -25.55
N LEU A 74 -16.96 2.17 -24.57
CA LEU A 74 -17.93 3.28 -24.64
C LEU A 74 -17.60 4.27 -25.76
N ILE A 75 -16.31 4.57 -25.99
CA ILE A 75 -15.88 5.44 -27.09
C ILE A 75 -16.22 4.80 -28.43
N VAL A 76 -15.90 3.52 -28.63
CA VAL A 76 -16.21 2.79 -29.86
C VAL A 76 -17.71 2.78 -30.12
N LEU A 77 -18.51 2.51 -29.09
CA LEU A 77 -19.96 2.50 -29.17
C LEU A 77 -20.52 3.88 -29.55
N ARG A 78 -19.95 4.95 -28.98
CA ARG A 78 -20.30 6.33 -29.34
C ARG A 78 -19.98 6.66 -30.80
N ILE A 79 -18.82 6.24 -31.30
CA ILE A 79 -18.43 6.44 -32.70
C ILE A 79 -19.40 5.70 -33.63
N ALA A 80 -19.76 4.45 -33.30
CA ALA A 80 -20.69 3.66 -34.09
C ALA A 80 -22.07 4.33 -34.20
N ILE A 81 -22.60 4.84 -33.09
CA ILE A 81 -23.88 5.58 -33.09
C ILE A 81 -23.80 6.81 -34.00
N LEU A 82 -22.70 7.55 -33.96
CA LEU A 82 -22.51 8.78 -34.74
C LEU A 82 -22.35 8.54 -36.26
N ILE A 83 -22.00 7.32 -36.67
CA ILE A 83 -21.90 6.95 -38.09
C ILE A 83 -23.25 6.45 -38.63
N ILE A 84 -24.04 5.79 -37.79
CA ILE A 84 -25.32 5.17 -38.18
C ILE A 84 -26.49 6.16 -38.11
N GLY A 85 -26.46 7.10 -37.15
CA GLY A 85 -27.44 8.19 -37.01
C GLY A 85 -26.93 9.50 -37.56
#